data_AF-A0A2E5NY92-F1
#
_entry.id   AF-A0A2E5NY92-F1
#
_cell.length_a   1.000
_cell.length_b   1.000
_cell.length_c   1.000
_cell.angle_alpha   90.00
_cell.angle_beta   90.00
_cell.angle_gamma   90.00
#
_symmetry.space_group_name_H-M   'P 1'
#
loop_
_entity.id
_entity.type
_entity.pdbx_description
1 polymer ?
#
loop_
_entity_poly.entity_id
_entity_poly.type
_entity_poly.pdbx_seq_one_letter_code
_entity_poly.pdbx_strand_id
1 'polypeptide(L)'
;MIRTRTVPFTIFVLLAMIFSILGASCLGNNPNTVTGQVLIVEQSSITTVSRLTLEDDSGKQWTFDGGGVFSGFTPAHLLEHRALGEPVTVKYKETGSGILQIVHLAD
;
A
#
# COMPACT_ATOMS: atom_id res chain seq x y z
N MET A 1 -57.53 -29.26 3.36
CA MET A 1 -56.06 -29.41 3.38
C MET A 1 -55.47 -28.48 2.33
N ILE A 2 -54.92 -27.33 2.71
CA ILE A 2 -54.17 -26.44 1.81
C ILE A 2 -52.82 -26.17 2.48
N ARG A 3 -51.80 -26.84 1.97
CA ARG A 3 -50.40 -26.74 2.41
C ARG A 3 -49.81 -25.46 1.79
N THR A 4 -49.84 -24.37 2.53
CA THR A 4 -49.25 -23.08 2.11
C THR A 4 -47.73 -23.16 2.22
N ARG A 5 -47.12 -23.64 1.14
CA ARG A 5 -45.68 -23.89 0.98
C ARG A 5 -44.91 -22.63 0.55
N THR A 6 -45.29 -21.45 1.05
CA THR A 6 -44.79 -20.15 0.56
C THR A 6 -43.84 -19.42 1.52
N VAL A 7 -43.76 -19.84 2.78
CA VAL A 7 -42.90 -19.23 3.82
C VAL A 7 -41.38 -19.40 3.59
N PRO A 8 -40.83 -20.51 3.05
CA PRO A 8 -39.38 -20.65 2.94
C PRO A 8 -38.78 -19.79 1.81
N PHE A 9 -39.60 -19.41 0.81
CA PHE A 9 -39.13 -18.67 -0.36
C PHE A 9 -38.93 -17.18 -0.05
N THR A 10 -39.81 -16.59 0.78
CA THR A 10 -39.70 -15.18 1.17
C THR A 10 -38.53 -14.92 2.10
N ILE A 11 -38.23 -15.85 3.03
CA ILE A 11 -37.06 -15.77 3.92
C ILE A 11 -35.76 -15.86 3.12
N PHE A 12 -35.70 -16.73 2.11
CA PHE A 12 -34.52 -16.91 1.26
C PHE A 12 -34.20 -15.65 0.43
N VAL A 13 -35.23 -14.97 -0.10
CA VAL A 13 -35.08 -13.72 -0.87
C VAL A 13 -34.62 -12.57 0.04
N LEU A 14 -35.13 -12.48 1.27
CA LEU A 14 -34.74 -11.45 2.24
C LEU A 14 -33.28 -11.62 2.70
N LEU A 15 -32.83 -12.86 2.91
CA LEU A 15 -31.45 -13.18 3.27
C LEU A 15 -30.47 -12.85 2.13
N ALA A 16 -30.86 -13.12 0.87
CA ALA A 16 -30.06 -12.79 -0.30
C ALA A 16 -29.91 -11.27 -0.51
N MET A 17 -30.93 -10.48 -0.14
CA MET A 17 -30.89 -9.01 -0.27
C MET A 17 -29.93 -8.36 0.74
N ILE A 18 -29.83 -8.91 1.95
CA ILE A 18 -28.87 -8.45 2.99
C ILE A 18 -27.42 -8.74 2.56
N PHE A 19 -27.19 -9.84 1.83
CA PHE A 19 -25.86 -10.21 1.32
C PHE A 19 -25.36 -9.28 0.21
N SER A 20 -26.27 -8.65 -0.54
CA SER A 20 -25.94 -7.79 -1.69
C SER A 20 -25.41 -6.40 -1.32
N ILE A 21 -25.42 -6.00 -0.05
CA ILE A 21 -25.00 -4.66 0.41
C ILE A 21 -23.50 -4.61 0.80
N LEU A 22 -22.79 -5.73 0.76
CA LEU A 22 -21.40 -5.85 1.22
C LEU A 22 -20.33 -5.58 0.12
N GLY A 23 -20.72 -5.11 -1.06
CA GLY A 23 -19.82 -5.01 -2.22
C GLY A 23 -19.34 -3.61 -2.60
N ALA A 24 -19.55 -2.58 -1.78
CA ALA A 24 -19.09 -1.21 -2.07
C ALA A 24 -17.82 -0.87 -1.28
N SER A 25 -16.76 -1.67 -1.44
CA SER A 25 -15.42 -1.27 -0.99
C SER A 25 -14.88 -0.21 -1.96
N CYS A 26 -14.55 0.96 -1.40
CA CYS A 26 -13.93 2.11 -2.06
C CYS A 26 -12.90 1.69 -3.12
N LEU A 27 -13.26 1.83 -4.40
CA LEU A 27 -12.32 2.00 -5.52
C LEU A 27 -11.75 3.42 -5.48
N GLY A 28 -11.20 3.81 -4.33
CA GLY A 28 -10.38 5.00 -4.20
C GLY A 28 -8.94 4.59 -4.45
N ASN A 29 -8.32 5.14 -5.49
CA ASN A 29 -6.90 4.97 -5.82
C ASN A 29 -6.02 5.69 -4.78
N ASN A 30 -6.21 5.35 -3.51
CA ASN A 30 -5.40 5.88 -2.42
C ASN A 30 -4.02 5.23 -2.52
N PRO A 31 -2.93 6.01 -2.52
CA PRO A 31 -1.60 5.44 -2.53
C PRO A 31 -1.40 4.53 -1.31
N ASN A 32 -0.84 3.36 -1.55
CA ASN A 32 -0.49 2.42 -0.49
C ASN A 32 0.67 2.97 0.34
N THR A 33 0.77 2.53 1.58
CA THR A 33 1.81 3.00 2.51
C THR A 33 2.53 1.83 3.13
N VAL A 34 3.86 1.91 3.22
CA VAL A 34 4.73 0.96 3.93
C VAL A 34 5.67 1.77 4.82
N THR A 35 5.78 1.37 6.08
CA THR A 35 6.75 1.92 7.03
C THR A 35 7.75 0.84 7.37
N GLY A 36 9.04 1.15 7.33
CA GLY A 36 10.08 0.16 7.59
C GLY A 36 11.49 0.73 7.64
N GLN A 37 12.43 -0.12 8.00
CA GLN A 37 13.85 0.21 8.10
C GLN A 37 14.48 0.29 6.71
N VAL A 38 15.30 1.30 6.48
CA VAL A 38 16.01 1.46 5.20
C VAL A 38 17.13 0.42 5.09
N LEU A 39 17.05 -0.46 4.09
CA LEU A 39 18.07 -1.47 3.80
C LEU A 39 19.04 -1.02 2.71
N ILE A 40 18.49 -0.56 1.58
CA ILE A 40 19.28 -0.21 0.38
C ILE A 40 18.76 1.13 -0.16
N VAL A 41 19.68 2.03 -0.47
CA VAL A 41 19.42 3.29 -1.16
C VAL A 41 20.28 3.30 -2.42
N GLU A 42 19.65 3.18 -3.58
CA GLU A 42 20.29 3.43 -4.86
C GLU A 42 20.00 4.87 -5.29
N GLN A 43 21.03 5.56 -5.78
CA GLN A 43 20.92 6.96 -6.21
C GLN A 43 21.53 7.17 -7.59
N SER A 44 20.88 7.98 -8.41
CA SER A 44 21.42 8.41 -9.70
C SER A 44 22.09 9.79 -9.65
N SER A 45 21.91 10.52 -8.55
CA SER A 45 22.59 11.79 -8.25
C SER A 45 22.59 12.04 -6.74
N ILE A 46 23.19 13.16 -6.29
CA ILE A 46 23.18 13.59 -4.89
C ILE A 46 21.75 13.83 -4.37
N THR A 47 20.81 14.18 -5.24
CA THR A 47 19.43 14.55 -4.87
C THR A 47 18.37 13.56 -5.33
N THR A 48 18.76 12.53 -6.10
CA THR A 48 17.81 11.64 -6.79
C THR A 48 17.95 10.21 -6.29
N VAL A 49 16.88 9.70 -5.68
CA VAL A 49 16.75 8.29 -5.32
C VAL A 49 16.25 7.53 -6.54
N SER A 50 17.00 6.54 -7.01
CA SER A 50 16.60 5.68 -8.12
C SER A 50 15.85 4.45 -7.64
N ARG A 51 16.23 3.88 -6.49
CA ARG A 51 15.53 2.74 -5.88
C ARG A 51 15.71 2.77 -4.37
N LEU A 52 14.67 2.36 -3.64
CA LEU A 52 14.68 2.26 -2.19
C LEU A 52 14.18 0.88 -1.77
N THR A 53 14.94 0.19 -0.93
CA THR A 53 14.49 -1.06 -0.30
C THR A 53 14.30 -0.85 1.18
N LEU A 54 13.10 -1.17 1.68
CA LEU A 54 12.76 -1.18 3.09
C LEU A 54 12.52 -2.60 3.58
N GLU A 55 12.67 -2.83 4.89
CA GLU A 55 12.15 -4.00 5.60
C GLU A 55 11.10 -3.54 6.62
N ASP A 56 9.90 -4.07 6.55
CA ASP A 56 8.83 -3.76 7.51
C ASP A 56 8.97 -4.55 8.82
N ASP A 57 8.08 -4.30 9.77
CA ASP A 57 8.05 -4.95 11.08
C ASP A 57 7.79 -6.47 11.01
N SER A 58 7.24 -6.97 9.90
CA SER A 58 7.05 -8.39 9.63
C SER A 58 8.31 -9.07 9.07
N GLY A 59 9.36 -8.30 8.77
CA GLY A 59 10.56 -8.77 8.09
C GLY A 59 10.38 -8.89 6.57
N LYS A 60 9.30 -8.34 6.00
CA LYS A 60 9.09 -8.35 4.56
C LYS A 60 9.87 -7.20 3.93
N GLN A 61 10.62 -7.53 2.87
CA GLN A 61 11.34 -6.55 2.09
C GLN A 61 10.48 -5.99 0.96
N TRP A 62 10.50 -4.66 0.83
CA TRP A 62 9.77 -3.90 -0.17
C TRP A 62 10.76 -3.12 -1.00
N THR A 63 10.70 -3.26 -2.32
CA THR A 63 11.54 -2.50 -3.25
C THR A 63 10.68 -1.54 -4.05
N PHE A 64 11.02 -0.26 -3.95
CA PHE A 64 10.32 0.84 -4.59
C PHE A 64 11.18 1.45 -5.68
N ASP A 65 10.56 1.69 -6.83
CA ASP A 65 11.18 2.45 -7.89
C ASP A 65 11.06 3.94 -7.58
N GLY A 66 12.23 4.57 -7.54
CA GLY A 66 12.36 6.01 -7.45
C GLY A 66 12.28 6.62 -8.83
N GLY A 67 13.16 7.57 -9.12
CA GLY A 67 13.16 8.31 -10.39
C GLY A 67 12.76 9.78 -10.22
N GLY A 68 12.91 10.32 -9.01
CA GLY A 68 12.58 11.70 -8.72
C GLY A 68 13.35 12.27 -7.53
N VAL A 69 13.15 13.57 -7.33
CA VAL A 69 13.53 14.28 -6.11
C VAL A 69 12.30 14.30 -5.21
N PHE A 70 12.48 13.96 -3.94
CA PHE A 70 11.41 13.95 -2.95
C PHE A 70 11.64 15.12 -1.99
N SER A 71 10.60 15.93 -1.77
CA SER A 71 10.71 17.12 -0.90
C SER A 71 11.15 16.71 0.51
N GLY A 72 12.26 17.25 0.99
CA GLY A 72 12.83 16.93 2.30
C GLY A 72 13.59 15.61 2.37
N PHE A 73 13.62 14.80 1.30
CA PHE A 73 14.25 13.49 1.28
C PHE A 73 15.31 13.39 0.19
N THR A 74 16.57 13.43 0.62
CA THR A 74 17.73 13.12 -0.21
C THR A 74 18.21 11.69 0.07
N PRO A 75 18.99 11.08 -0.84
CA PRO A 75 19.70 9.84 -0.53
C PRO A 75 20.50 9.89 0.78
N ALA A 76 21.15 11.03 1.09
CA ALA A 76 21.89 11.20 2.34
C ALA A 76 20.98 11.13 3.58
N HIS A 77 19.79 11.71 3.51
CA HIS A 77 18.79 11.63 4.57
C HIS A 77 18.33 10.17 4.80
N LEU A 78 18.05 9.42 3.73
CA LEU A 78 17.69 8.00 3.85
C LEU A 78 18.82 7.14 4.43
N LEU A 79 20.08 7.47 4.12
CA LEU A 79 21.24 6.80 4.70
C LEU A 79 21.43 7.14 6.18
N GLU A 80 21.03 8.32 6.63
CA GLU A 80 20.99 8.70 8.05
C GLU A 80 19.97 7.85 8.81
N HIS A 81 18.72 7.77 8.32
CA HIS A 81 17.70 6.86 8.89
C HIS A 81 18.20 5.42 8.97
N ARG A 82 18.88 4.92 7.91
CA ARG A 82 19.51 3.60 7.92
C ARG A 82 20.57 3.45 9.01
N ALA A 83 21.44 4.45 9.18
CA ALA A 83 22.53 4.41 10.15
C ALA A 83 22.03 4.47 11.59
N LEU A 84 20.94 5.20 11.83
CA LEU A 84 20.29 5.34 13.14
C LEU A 84 19.31 4.19 13.43
N GLY A 85 18.91 3.43 12.41
CA GLY A 85 17.84 2.45 12.54
C GLY A 85 16.49 3.12 12.79
N GLU A 86 16.26 4.29 12.21
CA GLU A 86 14.98 5.00 12.26
C GLU A 86 14.16 4.61 11.01
N PRO A 87 12.88 4.25 11.19
CA PRO A 87 12.05 3.85 10.06
C PRO A 87 11.75 5.05 9.16
N VAL A 88 11.34 4.75 7.94
CA VAL A 88 10.81 5.72 6.97
C VAL A 88 9.50 5.19 6.44
N THR A 89 8.56 6.09 6.17
CA THR A 89 7.26 5.79 5.56
C THR A 89 7.26 6.14 4.08
N VAL A 90 7.06 5.13 3.23
CA VAL A 90 6.90 5.27 1.77
C VAL A 90 5.42 5.21 1.42
N LYS A 91 4.91 6.29 0.82
CA LYS A 91 3.66 6.24 0.06
C LYS A 91 3.98 5.90 -1.39
N TYR A 92 3.35 4.88 -1.93
CA TYR A 92 3.61 4.41 -3.29
C TYR A 92 2.30 4.14 -4.05
N LYS A 93 2.43 4.05 -5.37
CA LYS A 93 1.40 3.52 -6.26
C LYS A 93 1.97 2.34 -7.02
N GLU A 94 1.16 1.32 -7.24
CA GLU A 94 1.53 0.23 -8.12
C GLU A 94 1.19 0.62 -9.56
N THR A 95 2.16 0.50 -10.47
CA THR A 95 1.92 0.72 -11.89
C THR A 95 1.24 -0.50 -12.50
N GLY A 96 0.65 -0.38 -13.70
CA GLY A 96 0.08 -1.52 -14.42
C GLY A 96 1.08 -2.64 -14.76
N SER A 97 2.39 -2.42 -14.54
CA SER A 97 3.44 -3.42 -14.71
C SER A 97 3.93 -4.04 -13.39
N GLY A 98 3.26 -3.76 -12.26
CA GLY A 98 3.62 -4.25 -10.93
C GLY A 98 4.79 -3.52 -10.26
N ILE A 99 5.19 -2.36 -10.77
CA ILE A 99 6.28 -1.56 -10.19
C ILE A 99 5.71 -0.69 -9.06
N LEU A 100 6.36 -0.69 -7.90
CA LEU A 100 5.97 0.13 -6.76
C LEU A 100 6.64 1.51 -6.87
N GLN A 101 5.96 2.48 -7.48
CA GLN A 101 6.52 3.82 -7.69
C GLN A 101 6.32 4.70 -6.45
N ILE A 102 7.40 5.27 -5.93
CA ILE A 102 7.34 6.21 -4.80
C ILE A 102 6.56 7.45 -5.20
N VAL A 103 5.57 7.82 -4.38
CA VAL A 103 4.80 9.06 -4.50
C VAL A 103 5.27 10.07 -3.46
N HIS A 104 5.58 9.63 -2.24
CA HIS A 104 5.99 10.49 -1.15
C HIS A 104 6.79 9.71 -0.09
N LEU A 105 7.66 10.41 0.62
CA LEU A 105 8.47 9.91 1.73
C LEU A 105 8.19 10.77 2.97
N ALA A 106 8.16 10.14 4.13
CA ALA A 106 8.01 10.78 5.43
C ALA A 106 8.84 10.04 6.48
N ASP A 107 9.29 10.76 7.51
CA ASP A 107 9.96 10.21 8.68
C ASP A 107 9.01 9.34 9.52
#